data_AF-A0A946E852-F1
#
_entry.id   AF-A0A946E852-F1
#
_cell.length_a   1.000
_cell.length_b   1.000
_cell.length_c   1.000
_cell.angle_alpha   90.00
_cell.angle_beta   90.00
_cell.angle_gamma   90.00
#
_symmetry.space_group_name_H-M   'P 1'
#
loop_
_entity.id
_entity.type
_entity.pdbx_description
1 polymer ?
#
loop_
_entity_poly.entity_id
_entity_poly.type
_entity_poly.pdbx_seq_one_letter_code
_entity_poly.pdbx_strand_id
1 'polypeptide(L)'
;MTEIFFLLSVLYWSYGDVQMEHQVEDQAAQEDTSIHKHFVAGKISVVGVEVEDQAAKDAEFILFIPGNIQTPLQIKNVFLKTLQENPDIDVVGGFMKMGNRIIHTCFTLEICHWTILYHLEYIWSKGSLMQCDTTSHVFMARRKWLKHIHFNLGSLAPIDLFIKVKELNGKIVTDVSQLIPMTTTVKSGEHTAFVKKHGVDQIRNRYTNEVVELCVNCDGHFLRDIMEGKNWNFHGITMPNYAYKAYVKGFQSAITFLNQNGMLYRINGGSQLGLLKLGILLPWDSGDVDILVDVSMFGCTQWLQKLKKWADKQEFIHPHVDPAGQKCQNYGVYAMPRGSDVQDPFSLGLISFMGQQGTLKIGETAMIHAHDVDAHVSLTLWKIVQHQYGKGALSHKKHYNYGGQIVKCEHKWQHNCLANSLGQVYNIYIS
;
A
#
# COMPACT_ATOMS: atom_id res chain seq x y z
N MET A 1 36.61 42.94 1.40
CA MET A 1 36.36 41.49 1.21
C MET A 1 35.75 40.99 2.49
N THR A 2 34.44 40.76 2.48
CA THR A 2 33.69 40.31 3.66
C THR A 2 33.60 38.80 3.56
N GLU A 3 34.32 38.09 4.42
CA GLU A 3 34.18 36.64 4.55
C GLU A 3 32.80 36.34 5.15
N ILE A 4 31.87 35.87 4.31
CA ILE A 4 30.58 35.38 4.77
C ILE A 4 30.80 33.97 5.32
N PHE A 5 30.82 33.84 6.64
CA PHE A 5 30.79 32.56 7.32
C PHE A 5 29.39 31.93 7.15
N PHE A 6 29.30 30.85 6.38
CA PHE A 6 28.07 30.05 6.27
C PHE A 6 28.09 28.92 7.30
N LEU A 7 27.13 28.95 8.22
CA LEU A 7 26.84 27.84 9.13
C LEU A 7 26.17 26.70 8.36
N LEU A 8 26.66 25.48 8.52
CA LEU A 8 26.08 24.29 7.93
C LEU A 8 25.89 23.22 8.99
N SER A 9 24.67 22.72 9.13
CA SER A 9 24.32 21.69 10.08
C SER A 9 24.20 20.34 9.39
N VAL A 10 24.81 19.33 10.00
CA VAL A 10 24.63 17.92 9.61
C VAL A 10 23.51 17.36 10.48
N LEU A 11 22.65 16.51 9.94
CA LEU A 11 21.72 15.73 10.76
C LEU A 11 21.98 14.25 10.52
N TYR A 12 22.37 13.55 11.58
CA TYR A 12 22.40 12.11 11.64
C TYR A 12 21.04 11.61 12.10
N TRP A 13 20.56 10.51 11.52
CA TRP A 13 19.36 9.83 11.99
C TRP A 13 19.54 8.31 11.86
N SER A 14 19.34 7.56 12.95
CA SER A 14 19.42 6.10 13.00
C SER A 14 18.03 5.47 12.97
N TYR A 15 17.93 4.32 12.29
CA TYR A 15 16.79 3.44 12.33
C TYR A 15 16.85 2.65 13.64
N GLY A 16 16.10 3.09 14.65
CA GLY A 16 15.81 2.25 15.80
C GLY A 16 14.41 1.66 15.60
N ASP A 17 14.33 0.36 15.33
CA ASP A 17 13.11 -0.37 15.69
C ASP A 17 13.04 -0.29 17.22
N VAL A 18 12.01 0.36 17.76
CA VAL A 18 11.76 0.37 19.20
C VAL A 18 11.31 -1.04 19.58
N GLN A 19 12.27 -1.92 19.85
CA GLN A 19 11.98 -3.11 20.65
C GLN A 19 11.81 -2.63 22.10
N MET A 20 10.61 -2.82 22.64
CA MET A 20 10.38 -2.72 24.08
C MET A 20 11.10 -3.89 24.76
N GLU A 21 12.39 -3.73 25.05
CA GLU A 21 13.12 -4.63 25.95
C GLU A 21 13.02 -4.12 27.39
N HIS A 22 12.58 -5.01 28.28
CA HIS A 22 12.62 -4.83 29.72
C HIS A 22 14.08 -4.69 30.20
N GLN A 23 14.30 -3.66 31.02
CA GLN A 23 15.57 -3.39 31.68
C GLN A 23 16.03 -4.58 32.53
N VAL A 24 17.29 -4.98 32.33
CA VAL A 24 18.12 -5.58 33.38
C VAL A 24 19.44 -4.80 33.39
N GLU A 25 19.72 -4.15 34.52
CA GLU A 25 20.96 -3.44 34.81
C GLU A 25 22.13 -4.42 34.95
N ASP A 26 23.33 -4.04 34.48
CA ASP A 26 24.55 -4.11 35.28
C ASP A 26 25.74 -3.36 34.66
N GLN A 27 26.65 -2.92 35.53
CA GLN A 27 27.58 -1.79 35.39
C GLN A 27 28.99 -2.12 34.83
N ALA A 28 29.61 -1.04 34.31
CA ALA A 28 31.02 -0.60 34.44
C ALA A 28 32.17 -1.30 33.68
N ALA A 29 32.93 -0.51 32.90
CA ALA A 29 34.32 -0.13 33.21
C ALA A 29 34.90 0.89 32.18
N GLN A 30 35.70 1.83 32.68
CA GLN A 30 36.45 2.89 32.00
C GLN A 30 37.62 2.38 31.15
N GLU A 31 37.97 3.11 30.08
CA GLU A 31 39.37 3.51 29.86
C GLU A 31 39.48 4.77 28.99
N ASP A 32 40.48 5.57 29.35
CA ASP A 32 40.77 6.96 29.01
C ASP A 32 41.85 7.01 27.91
N THR A 33 41.69 7.83 26.88
CA THR A 33 42.84 8.45 26.18
C THR A 33 42.41 9.71 25.42
N SER A 34 43.00 10.83 25.83
CA SER A 34 42.90 12.15 25.22
C SER A 34 43.63 12.25 23.87
N ILE A 35 42.99 12.81 22.85
CA ILE A 35 43.69 13.52 21.76
C ILE A 35 42.93 14.82 21.46
N HIS A 36 43.58 15.95 21.76
CA HIS A 36 43.18 17.27 21.30
C HIS A 36 43.29 17.37 19.77
N LYS A 37 42.16 17.50 19.09
CA LYS A 37 42.03 18.26 17.84
C LYS A 37 40.73 19.05 17.88
N HIS A 38 40.85 20.38 17.76
CA HIS A 38 39.71 21.28 17.65
C HIS A 38 38.93 21.00 16.36
N PHE A 39 37.83 20.28 16.51
CA PHE A 39 36.65 20.44 15.68
C PHE A 39 35.54 20.91 16.61
N VAL A 40 35.02 22.12 16.40
CA VAL A 40 33.73 22.49 16.99
C VAL A 40 32.66 21.75 16.18
N ALA A 41 32.49 20.46 16.52
CA ALA A 41 31.34 19.67 16.11
C ALA A 41 30.34 19.72 17.27
N GLY A 42 29.31 20.55 17.13
CA GLY A 42 28.14 20.49 18.00
C GLY A 42 27.49 19.11 17.86
N LYS A 43 27.17 18.51 19.00
CA LYS A 43 26.55 17.19 19.15
C LYS A 43 25.27 17.09 18.31
N ILE A 44 25.20 16.07 17.44
CA ILE A 44 23.94 15.53 16.94
C ILE A 44 23.79 14.17 17.58
N SER A 45 22.87 14.04 18.53
CA SER A 45 22.45 12.75 19.06
C SER A 45 21.03 12.44 18.59
N VAL A 46 20.89 11.21 18.12
CA VAL A 46 19.72 10.62 17.51
C VAL A 46 18.75 10.10 18.57
N VAL A 47 17.49 9.95 18.16
CA VAL A 47 16.32 9.35 18.82
C VAL A 47 15.46 10.37 19.57
N GLY A 48 14.41 10.88 18.89
CA GLY A 48 13.28 11.57 19.52
C GLY A 48 13.45 13.05 19.86
N VAL A 49 14.26 13.81 19.11
CA VAL A 49 14.72 15.14 19.58
C VAL A 49 14.17 16.30 18.74
N GLU A 50 13.52 17.24 19.43
CA GLU A 50 13.32 18.62 18.99
C GLU A 50 14.67 19.21 18.56
N VAL A 51 14.78 19.75 17.34
CA VAL A 51 15.99 20.43 16.88
C VAL A 51 16.14 21.76 17.63
N GLU A 52 16.62 21.68 18.88
CA GLU A 52 17.01 22.80 19.72
C GLU A 52 18.44 23.27 19.46
N ASP A 53 19.13 22.75 18.43
CA ASP A 53 20.44 23.27 18.08
C ASP A 53 20.29 24.59 17.30
N GLN A 54 20.69 25.69 17.93
CA GLN A 54 20.73 27.03 17.34
C GLN A 54 21.51 27.03 16.01
N ALA A 55 22.52 26.17 15.86
CA ALA A 55 23.28 26.04 14.61
C ALA A 55 22.43 25.52 13.43
N ALA A 56 21.47 24.62 13.70
CA ALA A 56 20.50 24.18 12.68
C ALA A 56 19.47 25.27 12.37
N LYS A 57 19.19 26.14 13.35
CA LYS A 57 18.36 27.34 13.18
C LYS A 57 19.05 28.47 12.42
N ASP A 58 20.32 28.34 12.06
CA ASP A 58 21.04 29.35 11.27
C ASP A 58 21.56 28.81 9.93
N ALA A 59 21.54 27.49 9.73
CA ALA A 59 22.02 26.87 8.49
C ALA A 59 21.08 27.08 7.29
N GLU A 60 21.63 27.41 6.11
CA GLU A 60 20.85 27.50 4.86
C GLU A 60 20.53 26.12 4.26
N PHE A 61 21.48 25.19 4.40
CA PHE A 61 21.44 23.84 3.85
C PHE A 61 21.57 22.79 4.93
N ILE A 62 20.87 21.69 4.76
CA ILE A 62 20.84 20.59 5.73
C ILE A 62 21.19 19.30 4.99
N LEU A 63 22.22 18.62 5.48
CA LEU A 63 22.65 17.32 4.96
C LEU A 63 22.03 16.20 5.80
N PHE A 64 21.29 15.31 5.14
CA PHE A 64 20.63 14.15 5.72
C PHE A 64 21.48 12.91 5.49
N ILE A 65 21.88 12.25 6.58
CA ILE A 65 22.73 11.06 6.55
C ILE A 65 22.12 9.98 7.44
N PRO A 66 21.82 8.79 6.90
CA PRO A 66 21.53 7.59 7.67
C PRO A 66 22.64 7.31 8.70
N GLY A 67 22.27 7.01 9.95
CA GLY A 67 23.18 6.96 11.10
C GLY A 67 24.24 5.86 11.01
N ASN A 68 24.09 4.93 10.07
CA ASN A 68 25.06 3.87 9.79
C ASN A 68 26.05 4.22 8.65
N ILE A 69 26.01 5.46 8.11
CA ILE A 69 26.90 5.89 7.04
C ILE A 69 27.92 6.90 7.57
N GLN A 70 29.20 6.53 7.51
CA GLN A 70 30.26 7.52 7.48
C GLN A 70 30.31 8.15 6.09
N THR A 71 29.83 9.39 5.99
CA THR A 71 29.81 10.10 4.71
C THR A 71 31.16 10.77 4.46
N PRO A 72 31.80 10.52 3.30
CA PRO A 72 32.98 11.28 2.91
C PRO A 72 32.68 12.77 2.87
N LEU A 73 33.59 13.59 3.43
CA LEU A 73 33.54 15.06 3.38
C LEU A 73 33.35 15.61 1.96
N GLN A 74 33.77 14.84 0.95
CA GLN A 74 33.62 15.14 -0.47
C GLN A 74 32.15 15.26 -0.91
N ILE A 75 31.25 14.38 -0.44
CA ILE A 75 29.83 14.40 -0.82
C ILE A 75 29.17 15.70 -0.37
N LYS A 76 29.46 16.13 0.87
CA LYS A 76 28.97 17.39 1.43
C LYS A 76 29.31 18.58 0.52
N ASN A 77 30.58 18.68 0.12
CA ASN A 77 31.06 19.83 -0.67
C ASN A 77 30.44 19.86 -2.07
N VAL A 78 30.25 18.69 -2.69
CA VAL A 78 29.60 18.62 -4.01
C VAL A 78 28.14 19.02 -3.92
N PHE A 79 27.38 18.47 -2.96
CA PHE A 79 25.98 18.83 -2.77
C PHE A 79 25.78 20.31 -2.46
N LEU A 80 26.61 20.87 -1.58
CA LEU A 80 26.58 22.29 -1.26
C LEU A 80 26.83 23.15 -2.50
N LYS A 81 27.88 22.85 -3.25
CA LYS A 81 28.21 23.56 -4.49
C LYS A 81 27.05 23.48 -5.50
N THR A 82 26.47 22.31 -5.70
CA THR A 82 25.33 22.10 -6.61
C THR A 82 24.14 22.98 -6.23
N LEU A 83 23.78 23.07 -4.95
CA LEU A 83 22.68 23.92 -4.48
C LEU A 83 23.02 25.42 -4.54
N GLN A 84 24.28 25.81 -4.36
CA GLN A 84 24.72 27.21 -4.48
C GLN A 84 24.70 27.69 -5.93
N GLU A 85 25.17 26.86 -6.87
CA GLU A 85 25.24 27.20 -8.30
C GLU A 85 23.88 27.09 -9.01
N ASN A 86 22.92 26.36 -8.44
CA ASN A 86 21.59 26.16 -9.01
C ASN A 86 20.51 26.56 -7.97
N PRO A 87 20.16 27.87 -7.87
CA PRO A 87 19.24 28.38 -6.85
C PRO A 87 17.82 27.83 -6.97
N ASP A 88 17.45 27.31 -8.14
CA ASP A 88 16.16 26.68 -8.43
C ASP A 88 16.07 25.22 -7.97
N ILE A 89 17.19 24.60 -7.60
CA ILE A 89 17.23 23.24 -7.04
C ILE A 89 17.00 23.29 -5.54
N ASP A 90 16.14 22.41 -5.05
CA ASP A 90 15.69 22.34 -3.67
C ASP A 90 16.37 21.24 -2.86
N VAL A 91 16.62 20.11 -3.53
CA VAL A 91 17.20 18.90 -2.96
C VAL A 91 18.18 18.31 -3.96
N VAL A 92 19.34 17.88 -3.47
CA VAL A 92 20.34 17.14 -4.24
C VAL A 92 20.72 15.86 -3.50
N GLY A 93 20.72 14.74 -4.21
CA GLY A 93 21.31 13.47 -3.77
C GLY A 93 22.30 12.93 -4.79
N GLY A 94 22.67 11.66 -4.66
CA GLY A 94 23.66 11.01 -5.54
C GLY A 94 23.29 9.56 -5.84
N PHE A 95 24.04 8.91 -6.71
CA PHE A 95 23.86 7.49 -7.01
C PHE A 95 24.35 6.62 -5.85
N MET A 96 23.76 5.43 -5.71
CA MET A 96 24.18 4.49 -4.68
C MET A 96 25.14 3.45 -5.24
N LYS A 97 26.10 3.01 -4.43
CA LYS A 97 27.05 1.95 -4.75
C LYS A 97 26.84 0.79 -3.78
N MET A 98 26.57 -0.39 -4.32
CA MET A 98 26.41 -1.64 -3.58
C MET A 98 27.42 -2.68 -4.12
N GLY A 99 28.55 -2.83 -3.42
CA GLY A 99 29.69 -3.58 -3.94
C GLY A 99 30.19 -3.00 -5.26
N ASN A 100 30.14 -3.79 -6.33
CA ASN A 100 30.53 -3.37 -7.69
C ASN A 100 29.35 -2.86 -8.53
N ARG A 101 28.13 -2.83 -7.99
CA ARG A 101 26.94 -2.36 -8.70
C ARG A 101 26.66 -0.89 -8.36
N ILE A 102 26.33 -0.11 -9.37
CA ILE A 102 25.77 1.23 -9.22
C ILE A 102 24.25 1.09 -9.27
N ILE A 103 23.59 1.62 -8.26
CA ILE A 103 22.13 1.66 -8.16
C ILE A 103 21.72 3.09 -8.49
N HIS A 104 20.96 3.22 -9.56
CA HIS A 104 20.31 4.47 -9.94
C HIS A 104 19.34 4.88 -8.84
N THR A 105 19.37 6.14 -8.43
CA THR A 105 18.55 6.66 -7.34
C THR A 105 17.60 7.76 -7.76
N CYS A 106 17.63 8.14 -9.04
CA CYS A 106 16.72 9.11 -9.60
C CYS A 106 15.46 8.39 -10.05
N PHE A 107 14.36 8.55 -9.30
CA PHE A 107 13.07 7.94 -9.61
C PHE A 107 11.96 8.97 -9.69
N THR A 108 11.00 8.72 -10.55
CA THR A 108 9.68 9.34 -10.53
C THR A 108 8.76 8.58 -9.57
N LEU A 109 7.85 9.32 -8.94
CA LEU A 109 6.83 8.80 -8.03
C LEU A 109 5.46 8.93 -8.64
N GLU A 110 4.73 7.83 -8.73
CA GLU A 110 3.31 7.82 -9.03
C GLU A 110 2.55 7.31 -7.80
N ILE A 111 1.64 8.12 -7.25
CA ILE A 111 0.77 7.69 -6.16
C ILE A 111 -0.51 7.16 -6.81
N CYS A 112 -0.67 5.84 -6.81
CA CYS A 112 -1.82 5.13 -7.37
C CYS A 112 -2.62 4.49 -6.23
N HIS A 113 -3.60 5.23 -5.72
CA HIS A 113 -4.38 4.83 -4.53
C HIS A 113 -3.44 4.45 -3.37
N TRP A 114 -3.54 3.21 -2.90
CA TRP A 114 -2.80 2.64 -1.77
C TRP A 114 -1.33 2.32 -2.07
N THR A 115 -0.84 2.62 -3.28
CA THR A 115 0.52 2.24 -3.70
C THR A 115 1.30 3.45 -4.18
N ILE A 116 2.54 3.59 -3.73
CA ILE A 116 3.54 4.43 -4.40
C ILE A 116 4.31 3.56 -5.38
N LEU A 117 4.25 3.92 -6.67
CA LEU A 117 5.05 3.31 -7.72
C LEU A 117 6.33 4.12 -7.94
N TYR A 118 7.46 3.42 -7.95
CA TYR A 118 8.76 3.98 -8.30
C TYR A 118 9.15 3.46 -9.68
N HIS A 119 9.57 4.36 -10.56
CA HIS A 119 10.14 3.98 -11.83
C HIS A 119 11.37 4.86 -12.16
N LEU A 120 12.40 4.22 -12.72
CA LEU A 120 13.62 4.78 -13.30
C LEU A 120 13.34 5.68 -14.51
N GLU A 121 12.73 6.83 -14.25
CA GLU A 121 12.58 7.93 -15.20
C GLU A 121 13.11 9.23 -14.57
N TYR A 122 13.50 10.17 -15.43
CA TYR A 122 13.92 11.51 -15.03
C TYR A 122 13.29 12.53 -15.96
N ILE A 123 12.97 13.70 -15.40
CA ILE A 123 12.21 14.76 -16.09
C ILE A 123 13.11 15.49 -17.10
N TRP A 124 14.33 15.84 -16.68
CA TRP A 124 15.37 16.41 -17.53
C TRP A 124 16.76 16.18 -16.93
N SER A 125 17.80 16.42 -17.73
CA SER A 125 19.22 16.35 -17.31
C SER A 125 20.04 17.55 -17.77
N LYS A 126 20.95 18.06 -16.93
CA LYS A 126 21.92 19.12 -17.26
C LYS A 126 23.27 18.78 -16.65
N GLY A 127 24.26 18.50 -17.50
CA GLY A 127 25.56 18.01 -17.03
C GLY A 127 25.41 16.70 -16.27
N SER A 128 25.92 16.63 -15.03
CA SER A 128 25.77 15.46 -14.16
C SER A 128 24.46 15.42 -13.37
N LEU A 129 23.59 16.43 -13.50
CA LEU A 129 22.35 16.52 -12.72
C LEU A 129 21.18 15.92 -13.49
N MET A 130 20.40 15.08 -12.83
CA MET A 130 19.14 14.51 -13.33
C MET A 130 18.00 14.93 -12.41
N GLN A 131 16.94 15.55 -12.94
CA GLN A 131 15.74 15.91 -12.15
C GLN A 131 14.79 14.72 -12.03
N CYS A 132 14.34 14.43 -10.80
CA CYS A 132 13.44 13.34 -10.45
C CYS A 132 12.43 13.78 -9.39
N ASP A 133 11.57 12.86 -8.95
CA ASP A 133 10.71 13.04 -7.78
C ASP A 133 11.35 12.53 -6.48
N THR A 134 12.37 11.66 -6.57
CA THR A 134 13.16 11.19 -5.42
C THR A 134 14.63 11.01 -5.78
N THR A 135 15.47 11.01 -4.75
CA THR A 135 16.91 10.71 -4.85
C THR A 135 17.34 9.74 -3.75
N SER A 136 18.64 9.53 -3.57
CA SER A 136 19.20 8.69 -2.51
C SER A 136 18.80 9.10 -1.09
N HIS A 137 18.85 8.15 -0.15
CA HIS A 137 18.63 8.40 1.28
C HIS A 137 19.69 9.30 1.93
N VAL A 138 20.84 9.51 1.29
CA VAL A 138 21.78 10.58 1.61
C VAL A 138 21.54 11.73 0.64
N PHE A 139 21.11 12.87 1.17
CA PHE A 139 20.77 14.03 0.35
C PHE A 139 20.99 15.32 1.14
N MET A 140 21.19 16.43 0.43
CA MET A 140 21.16 17.77 1.00
C MET A 140 19.92 18.49 0.52
N ALA A 141 19.23 19.18 1.42
CA ALA A 141 18.08 20.00 1.10
C ALA A 141 18.26 21.43 1.62
N ARG A 142 17.59 22.38 0.97
CA ARG A 142 17.43 23.72 1.53
C ARG A 142 16.63 23.66 2.83
N ARG A 143 16.99 24.47 3.82
CA ARG A 143 16.35 24.50 5.14
C ARG A 143 14.85 24.74 5.10
N LYS A 144 14.33 25.46 4.11
CA LYS A 144 12.88 25.71 3.98
C LYS A 144 12.04 24.42 3.99
N TRP A 145 12.67 23.29 3.65
CA TRP A 145 12.06 21.97 3.64
C TRP A 145 12.07 21.24 4.98
N LEU A 146 12.90 21.65 5.95
CA LEU A 146 13.01 21.00 7.26
C LEU A 146 11.66 20.93 7.99
N LYS A 147 10.85 21.99 7.89
CA LYS A 147 9.51 22.08 8.51
C LYS A 147 8.52 21.06 7.96
N HIS A 148 8.86 20.37 6.86
CA HIS A 148 8.02 19.38 6.22
C HIS A 148 8.45 17.95 6.51
N ILE A 149 9.56 17.75 7.23
CA ILE A 149 10.09 16.43 7.56
C ILE A 149 9.44 15.93 8.84
N HIS A 150 8.83 14.76 8.75
CA HIS A 150 8.22 14.08 9.89
C HIS A 150 9.14 12.95 10.31
N PHE A 151 10.10 13.25 11.19
CA PHE A 151 11.12 12.28 11.62
C PHE A 151 10.52 11.06 12.34
N ASN A 152 9.34 11.20 12.92
CA ASN A 152 8.58 10.08 13.51
C ASN A 152 8.14 9.03 12.47
N LEU A 153 8.27 9.30 11.16
CA LEU A 153 8.04 8.33 10.09
C LEU A 153 9.22 7.37 9.88
N GLY A 154 10.27 7.48 10.70
CA GLY A 154 11.42 6.58 10.66
C GLY A 154 11.92 6.43 9.23
N SER A 155 12.01 5.17 8.76
CA SER A 155 12.64 4.83 7.48
C SER A 155 12.10 5.55 6.25
N LEU A 156 10.85 6.03 6.35
CA LEU A 156 10.11 6.65 5.27
C LEU A 156 10.12 8.19 5.33
N ALA A 157 10.77 8.80 6.32
CA ALA A 157 10.87 10.26 6.43
C ALA A 157 11.48 10.94 5.18
N PRO A 158 12.49 10.36 4.49
CA PRO A 158 12.96 10.90 3.20
C PRO A 158 11.89 10.87 2.11
N ILE A 159 11.12 9.78 2.02
CA ILE A 159 10.05 9.64 1.02
C ILE A 159 8.93 10.66 1.31
N ASP A 160 8.55 10.81 2.57
CA ASP A 160 7.59 11.83 3.01
C ASP A 160 8.01 13.25 2.59
N LEU A 161 9.29 13.58 2.82
CA LEU A 161 9.85 14.85 2.38
C LEU A 161 9.75 15.01 0.87
N PHE A 162 10.15 14.00 0.10
CA PHE A 162 10.17 14.08 -1.36
C PHE A 162 8.77 14.24 -1.95
N ILE A 163 7.77 13.53 -1.39
CA ILE A 163 6.35 13.75 -1.71
C ILE A 163 6.01 15.23 -1.47
N LYS A 164 6.40 15.78 -0.33
CA LYS A 164 6.06 17.17 -0.01
C LYS A 164 6.75 18.20 -0.91
N VAL A 165 8.01 17.95 -1.27
CA VAL A 165 8.75 18.77 -2.23
C VAL A 165 8.03 18.76 -3.58
N LYS A 166 7.64 17.58 -4.07
CA LYS A 166 6.88 17.42 -5.32
C LYS A 166 5.55 18.16 -5.29
N GLU A 167 4.74 17.97 -4.25
CA GLU A 167 3.44 18.65 -4.09
C GLU A 167 3.56 20.19 -4.13
N LEU A 168 4.67 20.71 -3.62
CA LEU A 168 4.96 22.14 -3.58
C LEU A 168 5.78 22.62 -4.80
N ASN A 169 5.85 21.81 -5.86
CA ASN A 169 6.58 22.08 -7.11
C ASN A 169 8.08 22.39 -6.90
N GLY A 170 8.68 21.83 -5.86
CA GLY A 170 10.12 21.93 -5.63
C GLY A 170 10.91 20.98 -6.55
N LYS A 171 12.20 21.27 -6.73
CA LYS A 171 13.07 20.51 -7.65
C LYS A 171 14.03 19.59 -6.91
N ILE A 172 13.88 18.28 -7.12
CA ILE A 172 14.80 17.27 -6.62
C ILE A 172 15.71 16.82 -7.76
N VAL A 173 17.01 16.81 -7.52
CA VAL A 173 17.98 16.27 -8.48
C VAL A 173 18.85 15.19 -7.86
N THR A 174 19.38 14.36 -8.73
CA THR A 174 20.44 13.41 -8.42
C THR A 174 21.70 13.79 -9.20
N ASP A 175 22.81 13.96 -8.50
CA ASP A 175 24.12 14.17 -9.12
C ASP A 175 24.81 12.82 -9.37
N VAL A 176 24.88 12.43 -10.64
CA VAL A 176 25.42 11.11 -11.04
C VAL A 176 26.92 10.98 -10.82
N SER A 177 27.62 12.10 -10.58
CA SER A 177 29.06 12.07 -10.26
C SER A 177 29.34 11.56 -8.85
N GLN A 178 28.31 11.54 -7.98
CA GLN A 178 28.43 11.13 -6.59
C GLN A 178 27.98 9.69 -6.40
N LEU A 179 28.88 8.85 -5.92
CA LEU A 179 28.61 7.46 -5.55
C LEU A 179 28.62 7.31 -4.03
N ILE A 180 27.47 6.99 -3.47
CA ILE A 180 27.20 6.90 -2.04
C ILE A 180 27.09 5.43 -1.66
N PRO A 181 27.79 4.94 -0.64
CA PRO A 181 27.58 3.57 -0.14
C PRO A 181 26.11 3.34 0.25
N MET A 182 25.50 2.30 -0.29
CA MET A 182 24.14 1.90 0.12
C MET A 182 24.22 1.18 1.47
N THR A 183 23.41 1.59 2.45
CA THR A 183 23.37 0.93 3.76
C THR A 183 21.98 0.55 4.22
N THR A 184 20.92 1.07 3.58
CA THR A 184 19.55 0.78 3.98
C THR A 184 18.62 0.71 2.79
N THR A 185 17.85 -0.38 2.74
CA THR A 185 16.59 -0.46 2.00
C THR A 185 15.44 -0.25 2.97
N VAL A 186 14.37 0.41 2.52
CA VAL A 186 13.10 0.33 3.22
C VAL A 186 12.69 -1.14 3.22
N LYS A 187 12.46 -1.70 4.41
CA LYS A 187 11.99 -3.08 4.58
C LYS A 187 10.50 -3.06 4.87
N SER A 188 9.83 -4.15 4.48
CA SER A 188 8.46 -4.40 4.90
C SER A 188 8.39 -4.36 6.43
N GLY A 189 7.35 -3.74 6.96
CA GLY A 189 7.21 -3.53 8.37
C GLY A 189 5.98 -2.70 8.70
N GLU A 190 5.79 -2.44 9.98
CA GLU A 190 4.64 -1.72 10.50
C GLU A 190 4.89 -0.21 10.43
N HIS A 191 4.64 0.39 9.26
CA HIS A 191 4.84 1.82 9.03
C HIS A 191 3.53 2.61 9.13
N THR A 192 2.72 2.28 10.13
CA THR A 192 1.34 2.76 10.31
C THR A 192 1.22 4.28 10.30
N ALA A 193 2.19 5.02 10.87
CA ALA A 193 2.18 6.48 10.83
C ALA A 193 2.27 7.03 9.40
N PHE A 194 3.08 6.41 8.54
CA PHE A 194 3.20 6.79 7.13
C PHE A 194 1.92 6.41 6.37
N VAL A 195 1.39 5.21 6.62
CA VAL A 195 0.15 4.74 6.00
C VAL A 195 -1.03 5.64 6.39
N LYS A 196 -1.19 6.00 7.67
CA LYS A 196 -2.23 6.91 8.18
C LYS A 196 -2.15 8.28 7.51
N LYS A 197 -0.94 8.78 7.27
CA LYS A 197 -0.71 10.11 6.70
C LYS A 197 -1.01 10.17 5.20
N HIS A 198 -0.55 9.17 4.45
CA HIS A 198 -0.56 9.20 2.97
C HIS A 198 -1.63 8.31 2.34
N GLY A 199 -2.26 7.42 3.10
CA GLY A 199 -3.15 6.40 2.56
C GLY A 199 -2.41 5.42 1.65
N VAL A 200 -1.14 5.09 1.98
CA VAL A 200 -0.28 4.20 1.18
C VAL A 200 0.11 2.99 2.02
N ASP A 201 -0.28 1.79 1.60
CA ASP A 201 0.07 0.52 2.26
C ASP A 201 1.17 -0.26 1.54
N GLN A 202 1.57 0.16 0.34
CA GLN A 202 2.63 -0.45 -0.45
C GLN A 202 3.52 0.56 -1.17
N ILE A 203 4.80 0.20 -1.27
CA ILE A 203 5.77 0.80 -2.17
C ILE A 203 6.15 -0.28 -3.19
N ARG A 204 6.03 0.00 -4.49
CA ARG A 204 6.33 -0.97 -5.54
C ARG A 204 7.28 -0.41 -6.59
N ASN A 205 8.29 -1.20 -6.95
CA ASN A 205 9.13 -0.93 -8.10
C ASN A 205 8.40 -1.40 -9.37
N ARG A 206 8.14 -0.49 -10.32
CA ARG A 206 7.38 -0.81 -11.53
C ARG A 206 8.07 -1.81 -12.45
N TYR A 207 9.41 -1.82 -12.47
CA TYR A 207 10.18 -2.67 -13.40
C TYR A 207 10.46 -4.06 -12.83
N THR A 208 10.85 -4.13 -11.55
CA THR A 208 11.17 -5.40 -10.89
C THR A 208 9.94 -6.07 -10.29
N ASN A 209 8.84 -5.32 -10.13
CA ASN A 209 7.63 -5.70 -9.41
C ASN A 209 7.88 -6.07 -7.94
N GLU A 210 9.04 -5.68 -7.39
CA GLU A 210 9.33 -5.82 -5.97
C GLU A 210 8.39 -4.93 -5.16
N VAL A 211 7.83 -5.47 -4.08
CA VAL A 211 6.85 -4.81 -3.21
C VAL A 211 7.41 -4.72 -1.80
N VAL A 212 7.35 -3.53 -1.24
CA VAL A 212 7.58 -3.25 0.18
C VAL A 212 6.22 -3.00 0.81
N GLU A 213 5.83 -3.85 1.75
CA GLU A 213 4.56 -3.75 2.46
C GLU A 213 4.73 -2.84 3.68
N LEU A 214 3.93 -1.78 3.75
CA LEU A 214 3.98 -0.78 4.82
C LEU A 214 2.98 -1.06 5.95
N CYS A 215 2.13 -2.06 5.74
CA CYS A 215 1.01 -2.44 6.60
C CYS A 215 0.99 -3.97 6.68
N VAL A 216 1.81 -4.56 7.57
CA VAL A 216 1.90 -6.03 7.69
C VAL A 216 0.90 -6.59 8.70
N ASN A 217 0.54 -5.82 9.74
CA ASN A 217 -0.43 -6.22 10.77
C ASN A 217 -1.66 -5.30 10.81
N CYS A 218 -1.95 -4.59 9.73
CA CYS A 218 -3.11 -3.71 9.66
C CYS A 218 -4.42 -4.50 9.61
N ASP A 219 -5.37 -4.10 10.44
CA ASP A 219 -6.66 -4.74 10.62
C ASP A 219 -7.83 -3.79 10.29
N GLY A 220 -9.05 -4.22 10.58
CA GLY A 220 -10.24 -3.41 10.36
C GLY A 220 -10.31 -2.15 11.22
N HIS A 221 -9.73 -2.15 12.42
CA HIS A 221 -9.65 -0.94 13.23
C HIS A 221 -8.75 0.10 12.60
N PHE A 222 -7.57 -0.33 12.15
CA PHE A 222 -6.66 0.53 11.44
C PHE A 222 -7.32 1.12 10.20
N LEU A 223 -8.06 0.31 9.43
CA LEU A 223 -8.81 0.82 8.29
C LEU A 223 -9.89 1.82 8.69
N ARG A 224 -10.60 1.56 9.80
CA ARG A 224 -11.64 2.44 10.32
C ARG A 224 -11.12 3.80 10.69
N ASP A 225 -9.94 3.84 11.30
CA ASP A 225 -9.25 5.08 11.64
C ASP A 225 -8.90 5.88 10.40
N ILE A 226 -8.28 5.26 9.39
CA ILE A 226 -7.84 5.99 8.18
C ILE A 226 -8.99 6.38 7.24
N MET A 227 -10.12 5.67 7.32
CA MET A 227 -11.28 5.90 6.48
C MET A 227 -12.41 6.66 7.16
N GLU A 228 -12.17 7.17 8.38
CA GLU A 228 -13.15 7.93 9.17
C GLU A 228 -14.48 7.17 9.35
N GLY A 229 -14.39 5.84 9.52
CA GLY A 229 -15.57 4.97 9.68
C GLY A 229 -16.37 4.69 8.40
N LYS A 230 -15.93 5.14 7.22
CA LYS A 230 -16.64 4.94 5.93
C LYS A 230 -15.94 3.94 5.03
N ASN A 231 -16.69 3.14 4.28
CA ASN A 231 -16.09 2.17 3.35
C ASN A 231 -15.39 2.90 2.18
N TRP A 232 -14.32 2.33 1.63
CA TRP A 232 -13.58 2.90 0.50
C TRP A 232 -14.45 3.22 -0.71
N ASN A 233 -15.54 2.46 -0.92
CA ASN A 233 -16.51 2.74 -1.98
C ASN A 233 -17.19 4.12 -1.84
N PHE A 234 -17.40 4.63 -0.61
CA PHE A 234 -17.95 5.97 -0.36
C PHE A 234 -16.97 7.07 -0.76
N HIS A 235 -15.67 6.80 -0.65
CA HIS A 235 -14.61 7.71 -1.06
C HIS A 235 -14.31 7.62 -2.56
N GLY A 236 -14.94 6.67 -3.26
CA GLY A 236 -14.69 6.44 -4.69
C GLY A 236 -13.33 5.82 -4.98
N ILE A 237 -12.67 5.24 -3.99
CA ILE A 237 -11.34 4.62 -4.13
C ILE A 237 -11.45 3.10 -4.09
N THR A 238 -10.40 2.41 -4.53
CA THR A 238 -10.32 0.95 -4.37
C THR A 238 -10.09 0.58 -2.91
N MET A 239 -10.27 -0.68 -2.57
CA MET A 239 -9.86 -1.31 -1.33
C MET A 239 -8.34 -1.22 -1.16
N PRO A 240 -7.83 -1.04 0.08
CA PRO A 240 -6.41 -1.19 0.40
C PRO A 240 -5.87 -2.54 -0.09
N ASN A 241 -4.60 -2.60 -0.45
CA ASN A 241 -3.99 -3.83 -0.93
C ASN A 241 -4.00 -4.94 0.13
N TYR A 242 -3.75 -4.62 1.41
CA TYR A 242 -3.80 -5.63 2.48
C TYR A 242 -5.21 -6.19 2.66
N ALA A 243 -6.23 -5.32 2.63
CA ALA A 243 -7.63 -5.71 2.70
C ALA A 243 -8.04 -6.54 1.48
N TYR A 244 -7.57 -6.18 0.28
CA TYR A 244 -7.85 -6.95 -0.94
C TYR A 244 -7.19 -8.33 -0.92
N LYS A 245 -5.99 -8.46 -0.34
CA LYS A 245 -5.38 -9.78 -0.10
C LYS A 245 -6.22 -10.63 0.84
N ALA A 246 -6.74 -10.06 1.94
CA ALA A 246 -7.63 -10.79 2.85
C ALA A 246 -8.93 -11.22 2.16
N TYR A 247 -9.53 -10.32 1.37
CA TYR A 247 -10.72 -10.58 0.55
C TYR A 247 -10.51 -11.75 -0.43
N VAL A 248 -9.40 -11.73 -1.18
CA VAL A 248 -9.02 -12.81 -2.11
C VAL A 248 -8.77 -14.12 -1.37
N LYS A 249 -8.05 -14.09 -0.24
CA LYS A 249 -7.77 -15.30 0.56
C LYS A 249 -9.06 -15.92 1.12
N GLY A 250 -9.99 -15.08 1.57
CA GLY A 250 -11.31 -15.52 2.02
C GLY A 250 -12.08 -16.23 0.89
N PHE A 251 -12.14 -15.60 -0.28
CA PHE A 251 -12.73 -16.19 -1.48
C PHE A 251 -12.11 -17.55 -1.82
N GLN A 252 -10.77 -17.63 -1.94
CA GLN A 252 -10.05 -18.87 -2.25
C GLN A 252 -10.38 -19.99 -1.25
N SER A 253 -10.38 -19.67 0.04
CA SER A 253 -10.66 -20.62 1.12
C SER A 253 -12.09 -21.16 1.05
N ALA A 254 -13.08 -20.28 0.84
CA ALA A 254 -14.48 -20.68 0.72
C ALA A 254 -14.75 -21.54 -0.51
N ILE A 255 -14.21 -21.15 -1.67
CA ILE A 255 -14.37 -21.92 -2.91
C ILE A 255 -13.75 -23.31 -2.79
N THR A 256 -12.54 -23.38 -2.23
CA THR A 256 -11.87 -24.66 -1.98
C THR A 256 -12.70 -25.55 -1.06
N PHE A 257 -13.25 -24.99 0.02
CA PHE A 257 -14.12 -25.72 0.94
C PHE A 257 -15.38 -26.28 0.28
N LEU A 258 -16.06 -25.48 -0.55
CA LEU A 258 -17.26 -25.90 -1.28
C LEU A 258 -16.94 -27.03 -2.26
N ASN A 259 -15.88 -26.88 -3.05
CA ASN A 259 -15.44 -27.86 -4.03
C ASN A 259 -15.04 -29.20 -3.36
N GLN A 260 -14.27 -29.15 -2.28
CA GLN A 260 -13.86 -30.34 -1.54
C GLN A 260 -15.02 -31.10 -0.89
N ASN A 261 -16.12 -30.41 -0.60
CA ASN A 261 -17.33 -31.03 -0.03
C ASN A 261 -18.38 -31.39 -1.09
N GLY A 262 -18.08 -31.21 -2.38
CA GLY A 262 -19.02 -31.50 -3.47
C GLY A 262 -20.30 -30.65 -3.40
N MET A 263 -20.20 -29.43 -2.87
CA MET A 263 -21.35 -28.54 -2.75
C MET A 263 -21.72 -27.95 -4.11
N LEU A 264 -23.00 -27.94 -4.46
CA LEU A 264 -23.50 -27.14 -5.58
C LEU A 264 -23.68 -25.69 -5.11
N TYR A 265 -22.99 -24.75 -5.74
CA TYR A 265 -23.05 -23.34 -5.37
C TYR A 265 -22.90 -22.43 -6.58
N ARG A 266 -23.12 -21.14 -6.37
CA ARG A 266 -22.70 -20.08 -7.29
C ARG A 266 -22.29 -18.83 -6.51
N ILE A 267 -21.29 -18.12 -7.02
CA ILE A 267 -20.99 -16.75 -6.59
C ILE A 267 -22.13 -15.85 -7.01
N ASN A 268 -22.48 -14.89 -6.15
CA ASN A 268 -23.55 -13.93 -6.32
C ASN A 268 -23.01 -12.49 -6.09
N GLY A 269 -23.86 -11.49 -6.32
CA GLY A 269 -23.57 -10.09 -5.95
C GLY A 269 -22.38 -9.46 -6.70
N GLY A 270 -21.67 -8.55 -6.01
CA GLY A 270 -20.53 -7.80 -6.55
C GLY A 270 -19.36 -8.70 -6.96
N SER A 271 -19.09 -9.73 -6.15
CA SER A 271 -18.09 -10.76 -6.45
C SER A 271 -18.34 -11.42 -7.80
N GLN A 272 -19.59 -11.81 -8.08
CA GLN A 272 -19.94 -12.45 -9.35
C GLN A 272 -19.71 -11.50 -10.53
N LEU A 273 -20.09 -10.23 -10.38
CA LEU A 273 -19.87 -9.21 -11.39
C LEU A 273 -18.38 -9.01 -11.68
N GLY A 274 -17.53 -9.00 -10.65
CA GLY A 274 -16.08 -8.93 -10.80
C GLY A 274 -15.52 -10.07 -11.62
N LEU A 275 -15.86 -11.31 -11.24
CA LEU A 275 -15.40 -12.51 -11.94
C LEU A 275 -15.80 -12.50 -13.42
N LEU A 276 -17.05 -12.13 -13.72
CA LEU A 276 -17.55 -12.03 -15.10
C LEU A 276 -16.89 -10.91 -15.90
N LYS A 277 -16.60 -9.76 -15.27
CA LYS A 277 -16.12 -8.57 -15.96
C LYS A 277 -14.60 -8.53 -16.12
N LEU A 278 -13.87 -8.91 -15.08
CA LEU A 278 -12.43 -8.69 -14.95
C LEU A 278 -11.65 -10.00 -14.76
N GLY A 279 -12.32 -11.15 -14.56
CA GLY A 279 -11.65 -12.39 -14.17
C GLY A 279 -11.04 -12.33 -12.76
N ILE A 280 -11.38 -11.31 -11.97
CA ILE A 280 -10.93 -11.09 -10.60
C ILE A 280 -12.08 -10.52 -9.77
N LEU A 281 -12.00 -10.62 -8.45
CA LEU A 281 -12.88 -9.85 -7.56
C LEU A 281 -12.74 -8.34 -7.79
N LEU A 282 -13.82 -7.58 -7.60
CA LEU A 282 -13.78 -6.13 -7.82
C LEU A 282 -12.91 -5.48 -6.74
N PRO A 283 -11.85 -4.73 -7.11
CA PRO A 283 -11.01 -4.07 -6.11
C PRO A 283 -11.70 -2.89 -5.44
N TRP A 284 -12.91 -2.51 -5.85
CA TRP A 284 -13.74 -1.47 -5.22
C TRP A 284 -15.05 -2.04 -4.66
N ASP A 285 -15.20 -3.37 -4.57
CA ASP A 285 -16.35 -4.00 -3.90
C ASP A 285 -16.40 -3.63 -2.42
N SER A 286 -17.51 -3.89 -1.72
CA SER A 286 -17.58 -3.70 -0.26
C SER A 286 -16.68 -4.62 0.55
N GLY A 287 -16.03 -5.61 -0.08
CA GLY A 287 -15.08 -6.52 0.57
C GLY A 287 -15.69 -7.84 1.01
N ASP A 288 -16.95 -8.06 0.68
CA ASP A 288 -17.71 -9.27 0.94
C ASP A 288 -17.82 -10.19 -0.28
N VAL A 289 -17.90 -11.49 0.00
CA VAL A 289 -18.16 -12.57 -0.97
C VAL A 289 -19.53 -13.15 -0.70
N ASP A 290 -20.45 -12.97 -1.64
CA ASP A 290 -21.77 -13.58 -1.60
C ASP A 290 -21.79 -14.92 -2.32
N ILE A 291 -22.22 -15.98 -1.64
CA ILE A 291 -22.28 -17.34 -2.18
C ILE A 291 -23.66 -17.93 -1.93
N LEU A 292 -24.35 -18.31 -3.00
CA LEU A 292 -25.57 -19.12 -2.91
C LEU A 292 -25.19 -20.60 -2.94
N VAL A 293 -25.68 -21.37 -1.98
CA VAL A 293 -25.34 -22.80 -1.82
C VAL A 293 -26.61 -23.63 -1.81
N ASP A 294 -26.65 -24.71 -2.58
CA ASP A 294 -27.74 -25.69 -2.49
C ASP A 294 -27.51 -26.61 -1.28
N VAL A 295 -28.41 -26.53 -0.32
CA VAL A 295 -28.36 -27.32 0.91
C VAL A 295 -29.29 -28.53 0.85
N SER A 296 -29.91 -28.81 -0.30
CA SER A 296 -30.85 -29.93 -0.48
C SER A 296 -30.24 -31.29 -0.15
N MET A 297 -28.96 -31.51 -0.48
CA MET A 297 -28.28 -32.80 -0.30
C MET A 297 -28.08 -33.21 1.16
N PHE A 298 -27.77 -32.26 2.04
CA PHE A 298 -27.39 -32.55 3.45
C PHE A 298 -28.36 -31.97 4.47
N GLY A 299 -29.23 -31.06 4.03
CA GLY A 299 -30.06 -30.25 4.90
C GLY A 299 -29.26 -29.18 5.66
N CYS A 300 -29.99 -28.24 6.24
CA CYS A 300 -29.43 -27.06 6.88
C CYS A 300 -28.57 -27.36 8.12
N THR A 301 -28.95 -28.35 8.94
CA THR A 301 -28.22 -28.68 10.17
C THR A 301 -26.81 -29.19 9.88
N GLN A 302 -26.68 -30.14 8.95
CA GLN A 302 -25.38 -30.70 8.59
C GLN A 302 -24.51 -29.68 7.85
N TRP A 303 -25.11 -28.85 6.99
CA TRP A 303 -24.43 -27.75 6.32
C TRP A 303 -23.79 -26.78 7.32
N LEU A 304 -24.57 -26.30 8.29
CA LEU A 304 -24.07 -25.38 9.32
C LEU A 304 -22.95 -26.00 10.17
N GLN A 305 -23.02 -27.29 10.48
CA GLN A 305 -21.95 -28.00 11.21
C GLN A 305 -20.65 -28.06 10.40
N LYS A 306 -20.72 -28.40 9.11
CA LYS A 306 -19.56 -28.41 8.22
C LYS A 306 -18.93 -27.03 8.10
N LEU A 307 -19.76 -26.01 7.93
CA LEU A 307 -19.33 -24.63 7.75
C LEU A 307 -18.67 -24.07 9.02
N LYS A 308 -19.27 -24.32 10.20
CA LYS A 308 -18.67 -23.97 11.49
C LYS A 308 -17.29 -24.62 11.65
N LYS A 309 -17.21 -25.94 11.44
CA LYS A 309 -15.94 -26.69 11.56
C LYS A 309 -14.85 -26.17 10.60
N TRP A 310 -15.23 -25.79 9.38
CA TRP A 310 -14.29 -25.18 8.43
C TRP A 310 -13.79 -23.82 8.92
N ALA A 311 -14.69 -22.92 9.31
CA ALA A 311 -14.34 -21.60 9.80
C ALA A 311 -13.49 -21.67 11.08
N ASP A 312 -13.83 -22.57 12.02
CA ASP A 312 -13.04 -22.85 13.23
C ASP A 312 -11.61 -23.27 12.89
N LYS A 313 -11.45 -24.15 11.89
CA LYS A 313 -10.14 -24.63 11.41
C LYS A 313 -9.31 -23.54 10.76
N GLN A 314 -9.96 -22.59 10.07
CA GLN A 314 -9.30 -21.43 9.47
C GLN A 314 -9.03 -20.32 10.49
N GLU A 315 -9.47 -20.49 11.73
CA GLU A 315 -9.46 -19.46 12.76
C GLU A 315 -10.24 -18.20 12.36
N PHE A 316 -11.22 -18.35 11.48
CA PHE A 316 -12.07 -17.25 11.04
C PHE A 316 -13.04 -16.83 12.12
N ILE A 317 -13.46 -15.57 12.05
CA ILE A 317 -14.38 -15.01 13.04
C ILE A 317 -15.81 -15.24 12.59
N HIS A 318 -16.60 -15.85 13.47
CA HIS A 318 -18.03 -15.97 13.29
C HIS A 318 -18.69 -14.64 13.70
N PRO A 319 -19.36 -13.91 12.80
CA PRO A 319 -20.15 -12.75 13.18
C PRO A 319 -21.12 -13.13 14.30
N HIS A 320 -21.29 -12.21 15.26
CA HIS A 320 -22.19 -12.37 16.41
C HIS A 320 -23.53 -13.04 16.05
N VAL A 321 -23.68 -14.25 16.58
CA VAL A 321 -24.76 -14.79 17.43
C VAL A 321 -25.97 -13.86 17.73
N ASP A 322 -26.68 -13.32 16.73
CA ASP A 322 -28.05 -12.81 16.92
C ASP A 322 -28.89 -12.98 15.63
N PRO A 323 -30.09 -13.55 15.72
CA PRO A 323 -30.43 -14.88 15.20
C PRO A 323 -30.51 -15.00 13.67
N ALA A 324 -30.25 -13.93 12.90
CA ALA A 324 -30.29 -13.95 11.44
C ALA A 324 -29.03 -14.57 10.83
N GLY A 325 -27.84 -14.29 11.38
CA GLY A 325 -26.54 -14.71 10.83
C GLY A 325 -26.11 -16.15 11.15
N GLN A 326 -26.92 -16.89 11.93
CA GLN A 326 -26.68 -18.31 12.24
C GLN A 326 -27.55 -19.27 11.43
N LYS A 327 -28.43 -18.71 10.60
CA LYS A 327 -29.39 -19.49 9.86
C LYS A 327 -28.74 -20.00 8.60
N CYS A 328 -29.17 -21.18 8.20
CA CYS A 328 -28.78 -21.80 6.93
C CYS A 328 -28.99 -20.86 5.73
N GLN A 329 -30.02 -20.02 5.80
CA GLN A 329 -30.37 -19.05 4.77
C GLN A 329 -29.38 -17.90 4.67
N ASN A 330 -28.66 -17.55 5.75
CA ASN A 330 -27.71 -16.44 5.80
C ASN A 330 -26.66 -16.75 6.89
N TYR A 331 -25.51 -17.29 6.49
CA TYR A 331 -24.38 -17.55 7.39
C TYR A 331 -23.15 -16.78 6.94
N GLY A 332 -22.69 -15.84 7.76
CA GLY A 332 -21.48 -15.05 7.50
C GLY A 332 -20.25 -15.61 8.20
N VAL A 333 -19.07 -15.42 7.61
CA VAL A 333 -17.76 -15.69 8.23
C VAL A 333 -16.77 -14.61 7.82
N TYR A 334 -16.05 -14.00 8.75
CA TYR A 334 -14.98 -13.05 8.43
C TYR A 334 -13.64 -13.78 8.27
N ALA A 335 -13.04 -13.68 7.09
CA ALA A 335 -11.72 -14.23 6.78
C ALA A 335 -10.57 -13.34 7.30
N MET A 336 -10.63 -12.95 8.57
CA MET A 336 -9.66 -12.09 9.25
C MET A 336 -8.97 -12.85 10.41
N PRO A 337 -7.74 -12.47 10.80
CA PRO A 337 -7.06 -13.06 11.95
C PRO A 337 -7.88 -12.95 13.23
N ARG A 338 -7.77 -13.95 14.12
CA ARG A 338 -8.34 -13.87 15.47
C ARG A 338 -7.78 -12.66 16.21
N GLY A 339 -8.67 -11.84 16.78
CA GLY A 339 -8.33 -10.62 17.50
C GLY A 339 -8.73 -9.33 16.79
N SER A 340 -9.09 -9.39 15.50
CA SER A 340 -9.75 -8.27 14.82
C SER A 340 -11.17 -8.08 15.35
N ASP A 341 -11.58 -6.83 15.63
CA ASP A 341 -12.97 -6.53 16.01
C ASP A 341 -13.93 -6.79 14.85
N VAL A 342 -15.00 -7.51 15.16
CA VAL A 342 -16.04 -7.98 14.23
C VAL A 342 -17.09 -6.90 13.97
N GLN A 343 -17.03 -5.78 14.70
CA GLN A 343 -17.81 -4.58 14.39
C GLN A 343 -17.20 -3.77 13.24
N ASP A 344 -16.58 -4.46 12.29
CA ASP A 344 -15.96 -3.84 11.13
C ASP A 344 -17.03 -3.41 10.10
N PRO A 345 -17.23 -2.10 9.88
CA PRO A 345 -18.19 -1.60 8.90
C PRO A 345 -17.75 -1.85 7.44
N PHE A 346 -16.57 -2.42 7.21
CA PHE A 346 -16.00 -2.60 5.86
C PHE A 346 -16.00 -4.04 5.36
N SER A 347 -16.71 -4.94 6.05
CA SER A 347 -16.91 -6.32 5.59
C SER A 347 -15.60 -7.02 5.19
N LEU A 348 -14.45 -6.71 5.81
CA LEU A 348 -13.11 -7.09 5.36
C LEU A 348 -12.92 -8.60 5.15
N GLY A 349 -13.22 -9.10 3.96
CA GLY A 349 -13.24 -10.53 3.70
C GLY A 349 -14.40 -11.27 4.37
N LEU A 350 -15.55 -10.61 4.56
CA LEU A 350 -16.80 -11.26 4.95
C LEU A 350 -17.23 -12.22 3.85
N ILE A 351 -17.55 -13.46 4.21
CA ILE A 351 -18.02 -14.48 3.29
C ILE A 351 -19.43 -14.88 3.74
N SER A 352 -20.41 -14.55 2.91
CA SER A 352 -21.82 -14.78 3.16
C SER A 352 -22.29 -16.01 2.39
N PHE A 353 -22.66 -17.06 3.11
CA PHE A 353 -23.27 -18.27 2.57
C PHE A 353 -24.79 -18.20 2.72
N MET A 354 -25.48 -18.19 1.58
CA MET A 354 -26.93 -18.17 1.49
C MET A 354 -27.43 -19.56 1.08
N GLY A 355 -27.77 -20.39 2.06
CA GLY A 355 -28.30 -21.72 1.82
C GLY A 355 -29.72 -21.69 1.29
N GLN A 356 -29.95 -22.35 0.15
CA GLN A 356 -31.25 -22.49 -0.49
C GLN A 356 -31.53 -23.95 -0.83
N GLN A 357 -32.79 -24.35 -0.86
CA GLN A 357 -33.17 -25.73 -1.23
C GLN A 357 -33.67 -25.77 -2.67
N GLY A 358 -32.98 -26.53 -3.52
CA GLY A 358 -33.47 -26.89 -4.86
C GLY A 358 -33.60 -25.72 -5.86
N THR A 359 -32.97 -24.58 -5.56
CA THR A 359 -32.99 -23.39 -6.42
C THR A 359 -31.84 -23.36 -7.42
N LEU A 360 -30.74 -24.07 -7.15
CA LEU A 360 -29.62 -24.19 -8.07
C LEU A 360 -29.77 -25.45 -8.91
N LYS A 361 -29.66 -25.31 -10.23
CA LYS A 361 -29.69 -26.44 -11.17
C LYS A 361 -28.34 -26.62 -11.84
N ILE A 362 -27.95 -27.88 -12.03
CA ILE A 362 -26.80 -28.25 -12.85
C ILE A 362 -27.03 -27.72 -14.28
N GLY A 363 -26.01 -27.05 -14.85
CA GLY A 363 -26.09 -26.43 -16.18
C GLY A 363 -26.52 -24.96 -16.20
N GLU A 364 -26.89 -24.36 -15.06
CA GLU A 364 -27.18 -22.92 -14.97
C GLU A 364 -25.96 -22.06 -14.58
N THR A 365 -24.82 -22.71 -14.33
CA THR A 365 -23.56 -22.06 -13.96
C THR A 365 -22.47 -22.31 -14.99
N ALA A 366 -21.60 -21.33 -15.19
CA ALA A 366 -20.30 -21.49 -15.84
C ALA A 366 -19.20 -21.51 -14.79
N MET A 367 -18.09 -22.15 -15.12
CA MET A 367 -16.87 -22.13 -14.32
C MET A 367 -15.96 -21.00 -14.80
N ILE A 368 -15.42 -20.22 -13.86
CA ILE A 368 -14.42 -19.20 -14.13
C ILE A 368 -13.22 -19.47 -13.22
N HIS A 369 -12.05 -19.58 -13.83
CA HIS A 369 -10.79 -19.62 -13.11
C HIS A 369 -10.39 -18.20 -12.70
N ALA A 370 -10.30 -17.94 -11.40
CA ALA A 370 -9.91 -16.64 -10.86
C ALA A 370 -9.21 -16.82 -9.52
N HIS A 371 -8.13 -16.07 -9.29
CA HIS A 371 -7.35 -16.15 -8.05
C HIS A 371 -7.00 -17.60 -7.68
N ASP A 372 -6.49 -18.36 -8.64
CA ASP A 372 -6.05 -19.76 -8.47
C ASP A 372 -7.15 -20.76 -8.04
N VAL A 373 -8.44 -20.40 -8.16
CA VAL A 373 -9.56 -21.30 -7.90
C VAL A 373 -10.59 -21.29 -9.03
N ASP A 374 -11.27 -22.42 -9.21
CA ASP A 374 -12.38 -22.55 -10.14
C ASP A 374 -13.70 -22.25 -9.43
N ALA A 375 -14.34 -21.15 -9.81
CA ALA A 375 -15.56 -20.65 -9.19
C ALA A 375 -16.77 -20.76 -10.13
N HIS A 376 -17.90 -21.19 -9.59
CA HIS A 376 -19.16 -21.26 -10.32
C HIS A 376 -19.88 -19.91 -10.32
N VAL A 377 -20.24 -19.40 -11.49
CA VAL A 377 -20.99 -18.15 -11.69
C VAL A 377 -22.27 -18.40 -12.50
N SER A 378 -23.34 -17.63 -12.26
CA SER A 378 -24.60 -17.78 -13.01
C SER A 378 -24.48 -17.35 -14.48
N LEU A 379 -24.85 -18.25 -15.39
CA LEU A 379 -24.98 -17.97 -16.83
C LEU A 379 -26.10 -16.97 -17.13
N THR A 380 -27.13 -16.91 -16.30
CA THR A 380 -28.23 -15.96 -16.45
C THR A 380 -27.74 -14.54 -16.20
N LEU A 381 -26.92 -14.31 -15.15
CA LEU A 381 -26.36 -12.98 -14.92
C LEU A 381 -25.42 -12.58 -16.04
N TRP A 382 -24.63 -13.50 -16.57
CA TRP A 382 -23.80 -13.26 -17.75
C TRP A 382 -24.63 -12.75 -18.94
N LYS A 383 -25.74 -13.42 -19.25
CA LYS A 383 -26.67 -12.98 -20.31
C LYS A 383 -27.27 -11.59 -20.01
N ILE A 384 -27.64 -11.32 -18.76
CA ILE A 384 -28.15 -10.01 -18.33
C ILE A 384 -27.09 -8.92 -18.52
N VAL A 385 -25.85 -9.16 -18.09
CA VAL A 385 -24.73 -8.21 -18.25
C VAL A 385 -24.47 -7.95 -19.73
N GLN A 386 -24.43 -9.00 -20.56
CA GLN A 386 -24.30 -8.84 -22.02
C GLN A 386 -25.47 -8.08 -22.66
N HIS A 387 -26.69 -8.27 -22.15
CA HIS A 387 -27.87 -7.56 -22.65
C HIS A 387 -27.88 -6.08 -22.24
N GLN A 388 -27.65 -5.78 -20.96
CA GLN A 388 -27.71 -4.42 -20.40
C GLN A 388 -26.56 -3.53 -20.88
N TYR A 389 -25.37 -4.09 -20.99
CA TYR A 389 -24.16 -3.32 -21.29
C TYR A 389 -23.65 -3.55 -22.73
N GLY A 390 -24.29 -4.46 -23.48
CA GLY A 390 -23.94 -4.85 -24.85
C GLY A 390 -22.92 -5.99 -24.92
N LYS A 391 -22.75 -6.61 -26.10
CA LYS A 391 -21.67 -7.60 -26.32
C LYS A 391 -20.28 -7.02 -26.10
N GLY A 392 -20.14 -5.69 -26.24
CA GLY A 392 -18.93 -4.92 -25.93
C GLY A 392 -18.87 -4.38 -24.49
N ALA A 393 -19.78 -4.75 -23.60
CA ALA A 393 -19.77 -4.35 -22.18
C ALA A 393 -18.47 -4.69 -21.45
N LEU A 394 -17.90 -5.81 -21.85
CA LEU A 394 -16.66 -6.36 -21.31
C LEU A 394 -15.46 -5.71 -22.00
N SER A 395 -15.68 -4.99 -23.12
CA SER A 395 -14.68 -4.18 -23.80
C SER A 395 -14.83 -2.72 -23.40
N HIS A 396 -14.06 -2.30 -22.40
CA HIS A 396 -13.70 -0.93 -21.98
C HIS A 396 -14.19 0.26 -22.84
N LYS A 397 -15.50 0.53 -22.91
CA LYS A 397 -16.04 1.75 -23.53
C LYS A 397 -16.99 2.45 -22.58
N LYS A 398 -16.84 3.77 -22.50
CA LYS A 398 -17.76 4.67 -21.78
C LYS A 398 -19.21 4.30 -22.09
N HIS A 399 -19.96 3.95 -21.05
CA HIS A 399 -21.37 3.58 -21.21
C HIS A 399 -22.25 4.83 -21.32
N TYR A 400 -23.14 4.81 -22.31
CA TYR A 400 -24.24 5.75 -22.50
C TYR A 400 -25.52 5.07 -21.99
N ASN A 401 -26.47 5.83 -21.45
CA ASN A 401 -27.77 5.27 -21.07
C ASN A 401 -28.63 4.92 -22.32
N TYR A 402 -29.78 4.28 -22.09
CA TYR A 402 -30.76 3.86 -23.11
C TYR A 402 -31.38 5.01 -23.95
N GLY A 403 -30.90 6.25 -23.77
CA GLY A 403 -31.27 7.45 -24.54
C GLY A 403 -30.07 8.16 -25.19
N GLY A 404 -28.90 7.52 -25.26
CA GLY A 404 -27.69 8.11 -25.87
C GLY A 404 -27.05 9.24 -25.07
N GLN A 405 -27.49 9.48 -23.83
CA GLN A 405 -26.85 10.44 -22.95
C GLN A 405 -25.69 9.79 -22.20
N ILE A 406 -24.55 10.48 -22.15
CA ILE A 406 -23.43 10.12 -21.28
C ILE A 406 -23.97 10.17 -19.85
N VAL A 407 -23.87 9.05 -19.11
CA VAL A 407 -24.10 9.09 -17.66
C VAL A 407 -23.01 10.00 -17.08
N LYS A 408 -23.41 11.22 -16.74
CA LYS A 408 -22.52 12.19 -16.10
C LYS A 408 -22.29 11.65 -14.69
N CYS A 409 -21.15 11.01 -14.46
CA CYS A 409 -20.72 10.69 -13.10
C CYS A 409 -20.54 12.03 -12.38
N GLU A 410 -21.47 12.37 -11.48
CA GLU A 410 -21.49 13.67 -10.80
C GLU A 410 -20.21 13.87 -9.97
N HIS A 411 -19.55 12.77 -9.61
CA HIS A 411 -18.24 12.76 -8.99
C HIS A 411 -17.22 12.13 -9.95
N LYS A 412 -16.26 12.95 -10.43
CA LYS A 412 -15.14 12.54 -11.31
C LYS A 412 -14.27 11.39 -10.76
N TRP A 413 -14.49 10.99 -9.51
CA TRP A 413 -13.71 10.01 -8.76
C TRP A 413 -14.50 8.79 -8.29
N GLN A 414 -15.78 8.62 -8.66
CA GLN A 414 -16.54 7.42 -8.25
C GLN A 414 -16.34 6.26 -9.22
N HIS A 415 -15.67 5.19 -8.76
CA HIS A 415 -15.51 3.91 -9.48
C HIS A 415 -16.82 3.15 -9.77
N ASN A 416 -17.94 3.58 -9.18
CA ASN A 416 -19.29 3.11 -9.51
C ASN A 416 -19.64 3.32 -10.99
N CYS A 417 -18.87 4.15 -11.70
CA CYS A 417 -18.84 4.24 -13.15
C CYS A 417 -17.74 3.33 -13.76
N LEU A 418 -17.84 2.01 -13.54
CA LEU A 418 -17.14 0.92 -14.26
C LEU A 418 -15.72 1.27 -14.77
N ALA A 419 -14.72 1.08 -13.91
CA ALA A 419 -13.30 1.35 -14.13
C ALA A 419 -12.74 1.01 -15.53
N ASN A 420 -11.97 1.97 -16.07
CA ASN A 420 -11.23 1.96 -17.34
C ASN A 420 -9.73 1.61 -17.13
N SER A 421 -9.35 0.57 -16.39
CA SER A 421 -7.90 0.39 -16.11
C SER A 421 -7.30 -1.01 -16.05
N LEU A 422 -8.00 -2.11 -16.36
CA LEU A 422 -7.36 -3.43 -16.45
C LEU A 422 -7.75 -4.14 -17.73
N GLY A 423 -6.90 -4.01 -18.75
CA GLY A 423 -7.06 -4.66 -20.04
C GLY A 423 -6.68 -6.13 -19.95
N GLN A 424 -7.67 -7.01 -19.91
CA GLN A 424 -7.67 -8.36 -20.50
C GLN A 424 -9.07 -8.96 -20.35
N VAL A 425 -9.69 -9.30 -21.49
CA VAL A 425 -10.92 -10.08 -21.53
C VAL A 425 -10.53 -11.55 -21.43
N TYR A 426 -10.94 -12.23 -20.37
CA TYR A 426 -10.69 -13.67 -20.21
C TYR A 426 -11.69 -14.48 -21.04
N ASN A 427 -11.20 -15.55 -21.67
CA ASN A 427 -12.04 -16.51 -22.37
C ASN A 427 -12.80 -17.35 -21.33
N ILE A 428 -14.12 -17.20 -21.27
CA ILE A 428 -14.99 -18.09 -20.50
C ILE A 428 -15.13 -19.40 -21.29
N TYR A 429 -14.65 -20.49 -20.71
CA TYR A 429 -14.90 -21.83 -21.24
C TYR A 429 -16.28 -22.28 -20.78
N ILE A 430 -17.24 -22.27 -21.70
CA ILE A 430 -18.55 -22.90 -21.49
C ILE A 430 -18.36 -24.38 -21.81
N SER A 431 -18.34 -25.23 -20.78
CA SER A 431 -18.36 -26.69 -20.91
C SER A 431 -19.74 -27.18 -21.30
#